data_AF-A0A7W4IPT9-F1
#
_entry.id   AF-A0A7W4IPT9-F1
#
_cell.length_a   1.000
_cell.length_b   1.000
_cell.length_c   1.000
_cell.angle_alpha   90.00
_cell.angle_beta   90.00
_cell.angle_gamma   90.00
#
_symmetry.space_group_name_H-M   'P 1'
#
loop_
_entity.id
_entity.type
_entity.pdbx_description
1 polymer ?
#
loop_
_entity_poly.entity_id
_entity_poly.type
_entity_poly.pdbx_seq_one_letter_code
_entity_poly.pdbx_strand_id
1 'polypeptide(L)'
;MGFNRHRTSDLVETSTPNPTDAIHLKQELVDGKLVPGAQLEIFWYILTQGGEAVFPPPTEAGIRHLAQLWPERSGDLLHLAEYTADSAEPLARSVFAAITGAMSIEGFWSITESYPRVRERMVEARPDLLAEDGAFELDNSTMVRMFCLVPPDGSIIGRLVPRLLLRDDERLASEIFNRFPYETASQVIAAANTGNVRVGRAWLQELVRRPRILLDPTIMGRIDHTSLLYEIANTLGWLTPEVVSAGSDPWIAALKNVVDDLADDKRDILQAFLIALGISSGGDGGRQILEKFFEPVHEQELKSRLPWRARDILLPVLADVSWGKGWDYGLRLRLAVAAAYVRNSYSPESYAALSRKRKVRTMLYDAATDIPGGKPYAEAVS
;
A
#
# COMPACT_ATOMS: atom_id res chain seq x y z
N MET A 1 -20.04 41.54 -26.68
CA MET A 1 -19.38 42.52 -27.58
C MET A 1 -17.93 42.10 -27.73
N GLY A 2 -17.47 41.78 -28.95
CA GLY A 2 -16.11 41.29 -29.17
C GLY A 2 -15.08 42.40 -28.98
N PHE A 3 -14.16 42.21 -28.04
CA PHE A 3 -13.00 43.08 -27.86
C PHE A 3 -12.07 42.91 -29.08
N ASN A 4 -11.97 43.93 -29.93
CA ASN A 4 -11.12 43.90 -31.14
C ASN A 4 -9.69 44.34 -30.78
N ARG A 5 -8.83 43.35 -30.47
CA ARG A 5 -7.52 43.50 -29.82
C ARG A 5 -6.50 44.35 -30.60
N HIS A 6 -6.44 44.18 -31.91
CA HIS A 6 -5.60 45.01 -32.79
C HIS A 6 -6.10 46.46 -32.81
N ARG A 7 -7.41 46.64 -32.96
CA ARG A 7 -8.03 47.97 -32.99
C ARG A 7 -7.83 48.73 -31.67
N THR A 8 -7.86 48.04 -30.52
CA THR A 8 -7.59 48.68 -29.21
C THR A 8 -6.13 49.12 -29.07
N SER A 9 -5.17 48.30 -29.52
CA SER A 9 -3.75 48.70 -29.53
C SER A 9 -3.51 49.89 -30.47
N ASP A 10 -4.03 49.81 -31.69
CA ASP A 10 -3.90 50.87 -32.70
C ASP A 10 -4.57 52.17 -32.25
N LEU A 11 -5.70 52.08 -31.54
CA LEU A 11 -6.38 53.22 -30.91
C LEU A 11 -5.52 53.87 -29.83
N VAL A 12 -4.84 53.09 -28.98
CA VAL A 12 -3.95 53.64 -27.96
C VAL A 12 -2.77 54.37 -28.62
N GLU A 13 -2.15 53.77 -29.64
CA GLU A 13 -1.02 54.39 -30.35
C GLU A 13 -1.40 55.66 -31.12
N THR A 14 -2.59 55.69 -31.73
CA THR A 14 -3.07 56.83 -32.54
C THR A 14 -3.68 57.94 -31.71
N SER A 15 -4.10 57.67 -30.46
CA SER A 15 -4.78 58.64 -29.59
C SER A 15 -3.85 59.30 -28.55
N THR A 16 -2.60 58.85 -28.44
CA THR A 16 -1.62 59.42 -27.51
C THR A 16 -0.60 60.31 -28.22
N PRO A 17 -0.41 61.57 -27.81
CA PRO A 17 0.57 62.48 -28.43
C PRO A 17 2.04 62.06 -28.25
N ASN A 18 2.33 61.22 -27.24
CA ASN A 18 3.68 60.84 -26.84
C ASN A 18 3.84 59.30 -26.84
N PRO A 19 4.84 58.74 -27.54
CA PRO A 19 5.11 57.29 -27.57
C PRO A 19 5.33 56.66 -26.19
N THR A 20 5.92 57.38 -25.25
CA THR A 20 6.15 56.87 -23.89
C THR A 20 4.84 56.67 -23.12
N ASP A 21 3.87 57.56 -23.33
CA ASP A 21 2.55 57.48 -22.69
C ASP A 21 1.74 56.32 -23.29
N ALA A 22 1.89 56.05 -24.60
CA ALA A 22 1.30 54.89 -25.27
C ALA A 22 1.78 53.57 -24.65
N ILE A 23 3.09 53.45 -24.40
CA ILE A 23 3.68 52.26 -23.76
C ILE A 23 3.16 52.10 -22.32
N HIS A 24 3.08 53.19 -21.56
CA HIS A 24 2.55 53.16 -20.19
C HIS A 24 1.08 52.72 -20.16
N LEU A 25 0.23 53.27 -21.03
CA LEU A 25 -1.18 52.88 -21.12
C LEU A 25 -1.35 51.42 -21.56
N LYS A 26 -0.54 50.93 -22.50
CA LYS A 26 -0.52 49.51 -22.86
C LYS A 26 -0.14 48.64 -21.66
N GLN A 27 0.85 49.05 -20.86
CA GLN A 27 1.21 48.32 -19.64
C GLN A 27 0.06 48.31 -18.62
N GLU A 28 -0.60 49.43 -18.39
CA GLU A 28 -1.74 49.50 -17.45
C GLU A 28 -2.96 48.71 -17.93
N LEU A 29 -3.13 48.54 -19.25
CA LEU A 29 -4.12 47.64 -19.84
C LEU A 29 -3.75 46.16 -19.60
N VAL A 30 -2.50 45.78 -19.88
CA VAL A 30 -1.99 44.41 -19.63
C VAL A 30 -2.06 44.06 -18.15
N ASP A 31 -1.74 45.00 -17.27
CA ASP A 31 -1.76 44.81 -15.82
C ASP A 31 -3.18 44.93 -15.23
N GLY A 32 -4.20 45.17 -16.06
CA GLY A 32 -5.60 45.20 -15.63
C GLY A 32 -5.99 46.42 -14.80
N LYS A 33 -5.16 47.48 -14.73
CA LYS A 33 -5.45 48.69 -13.94
C LYS A 33 -6.51 49.58 -14.59
N LEU A 34 -6.48 49.70 -15.92
CA LEU A 34 -7.41 50.56 -16.66
C LEU A 34 -8.72 49.85 -16.99
N VAL A 35 -8.63 48.60 -17.46
CA VAL A 35 -9.80 47.80 -17.84
C VAL A 35 -9.64 46.37 -17.29
N PRO A 36 -9.91 46.16 -15.98
CA PRO A 36 -9.78 44.85 -15.33
C PRO A 36 -10.44 43.71 -16.13
N GLY A 37 -11.63 43.98 -16.66
CA GLY A 37 -12.41 42.99 -17.40
C GLY A 37 -11.82 42.53 -18.74
N ALA A 38 -10.86 43.28 -19.32
CA ALA A 38 -10.20 42.92 -20.58
C ALA A 38 -8.84 42.24 -20.35
N GLN A 39 -8.35 42.20 -19.11
CA GLN A 39 -7.02 41.70 -18.78
C GLN A 39 -6.85 40.24 -19.21
N LEU A 40 -7.86 39.40 -18.94
CA LEU A 40 -7.80 37.98 -19.25
C LEU A 40 -7.69 37.71 -20.75
N GLU A 41 -8.42 38.47 -21.57
CA GLU A 41 -8.37 38.39 -23.02
C GLU A 41 -7.02 38.82 -23.57
N ILE A 42 -6.37 39.80 -22.94
CA ILE A 42 -5.02 40.27 -23.29
C ILE A 42 -3.99 39.18 -22.94
N PHE A 43 -4.07 38.58 -21.76
CA PHE A 43 -3.21 37.45 -21.39
C PHE A 43 -3.38 36.26 -22.32
N TRP A 44 -4.62 35.91 -22.66
CA TRP A 44 -4.90 34.87 -23.64
C TRP A 44 -4.25 35.18 -24.99
N TYR A 45 -4.37 36.42 -25.47
CA TYR A 45 -3.75 36.86 -26.72
C TYR A 45 -2.21 36.77 -26.71
N ILE A 46 -1.58 37.24 -25.63
CA ILE A 46 -0.12 37.17 -25.46
C ILE A 46 0.34 35.70 -25.49
N LEU A 47 -0.29 34.82 -24.71
CA LEU A 47 0.14 33.43 -24.52
C LEU A 47 -0.22 32.48 -25.67
N THR A 48 -1.22 32.81 -26.49
CA THR A 48 -1.72 31.89 -27.52
C THR A 48 -1.52 32.38 -28.96
N GLN A 49 -1.41 33.69 -29.17
CA GLN A 49 -1.42 34.30 -30.50
C GLN A 49 -0.19 35.16 -30.79
N GLY A 50 0.86 35.08 -29.96
CA GLY A 50 2.10 35.83 -30.17
C GLY A 50 1.94 37.34 -29.96
N GLY A 51 1.08 37.73 -29.01
CA GLY A 51 0.76 39.14 -28.73
C GLY A 51 1.89 40.01 -28.19
N GLU A 52 3.09 39.45 -27.99
CA GLU A 52 4.30 40.15 -27.52
C GLU A 52 4.74 41.28 -28.46
N ALA A 53 4.39 41.21 -29.75
CA ALA A 53 4.66 42.28 -30.70
C ALA A 53 3.73 43.50 -30.52
N VAL A 54 2.60 43.33 -29.83
CA VAL A 54 1.52 44.32 -29.73
C VAL A 54 1.44 44.91 -28.33
N PHE A 55 1.61 44.07 -27.31
CA PHE A 55 1.54 44.44 -25.89
C PHE A 55 2.88 44.21 -25.18
N PRO A 56 3.25 45.07 -24.21
CA PRO A 56 4.41 44.82 -23.37
C PRO A 56 4.19 43.57 -22.50
N PRO A 57 5.28 42.95 -22.00
CA PRO A 57 5.16 41.81 -21.11
C PRO A 57 4.41 42.20 -19.83
N PRO A 58 3.56 41.32 -19.28
CA PRO A 58 2.86 41.60 -18.04
C PRO A 58 3.82 41.79 -16.86
N THR A 59 3.53 42.75 -15.98
CA THR A 59 4.30 42.87 -14.73
C THR A 59 3.89 41.78 -13.73
N GLU A 60 4.72 41.55 -12.72
CA GLU A 60 4.37 40.65 -11.62
C GLU A 60 3.08 41.09 -10.90
N ALA A 61 2.85 42.40 -10.76
CA ALA A 61 1.63 42.94 -10.20
C ALA A 61 0.41 42.66 -11.10
N GLY A 62 0.58 42.80 -12.43
CA GLY A 62 -0.43 42.43 -13.42
C GLY A 62 -0.80 40.95 -13.35
N ILE A 63 0.19 40.06 -13.24
CA ILE A 63 -0.02 38.62 -13.08
C ILE A 63 -0.78 38.33 -11.78
N ARG A 64 -0.41 38.96 -10.66
CA ARG A 64 -1.13 38.80 -9.38
C ARG A 64 -2.56 39.34 -9.45
N HIS A 65 -2.83 40.36 -10.26
CA HIS A 65 -4.16 40.92 -10.44
C HIS A 65 -5.12 39.94 -11.13
N LEU A 66 -4.64 39.00 -11.96
CA LEU A 66 -5.48 37.96 -12.56
C LEU A 66 -6.26 37.14 -11.51
N ALA A 67 -5.64 36.88 -10.36
CA ALA A 67 -6.27 36.18 -9.24
C ALA A 67 -7.52 36.90 -8.71
N GLN A 68 -7.59 38.23 -8.85
CA GLN A 68 -8.71 39.04 -8.38
C GLN A 68 -9.96 38.90 -9.25
N LEU A 69 -9.84 38.32 -10.45
CA LEU A 69 -10.98 37.99 -11.31
C LEU A 69 -11.75 36.74 -10.81
N TRP A 70 -11.23 36.04 -9.80
CA TRP A 70 -11.93 34.98 -9.10
C TRP A 70 -12.84 35.56 -8.00
N PRO A 71 -14.08 35.07 -7.80
CA PRO A 71 -14.72 33.92 -8.46
C PRO A 71 -15.48 34.23 -9.75
N GLU A 72 -15.66 35.52 -10.10
CA GLU A 72 -16.57 35.98 -11.15
C GLU A 72 -16.26 35.41 -12.54
N ARG A 73 -14.98 35.18 -12.86
CA ARG A 73 -14.50 34.62 -14.13
C ARG A 73 -13.77 33.28 -13.98
N SER A 74 -14.15 32.49 -12.98
CA SER A 74 -13.51 31.20 -12.67
C SER A 74 -13.35 30.26 -13.87
N GLY A 75 -14.39 30.09 -14.71
CA GLY A 75 -14.32 29.23 -15.90
C GLY A 75 -13.29 29.68 -16.94
N ASP A 76 -13.21 30.99 -17.21
CA ASP A 76 -12.24 31.54 -18.17
C ASP A 76 -10.81 31.46 -17.62
N LEU A 77 -10.65 31.70 -16.32
CA LEU A 77 -9.37 31.55 -15.63
C LEU A 77 -8.88 30.10 -15.67
N LEU A 78 -9.78 29.12 -15.45
CA LEU A 78 -9.43 27.71 -15.54
C LEU A 78 -9.08 27.29 -16.97
N HIS A 79 -9.71 27.87 -17.98
CA HIS A 79 -9.33 27.63 -19.37
C HIS A 79 -7.92 28.13 -19.67
N LEU A 80 -7.55 29.31 -19.16
CA LEU A 80 -6.19 29.84 -19.24
C LEU A 80 -5.19 29.00 -18.43
N ALA A 81 -5.57 28.52 -17.24
CA ALA A 81 -4.75 27.62 -16.45
C ALA A 81 -4.51 26.28 -17.17
N GLU A 82 -5.53 25.68 -17.78
CA GLU A 82 -5.43 24.44 -18.55
C GLU A 82 -4.49 24.57 -19.76
N TYR A 83 -4.52 25.72 -20.44
CA TYR A 83 -3.61 26.00 -21.53
C TYR A 83 -2.15 26.16 -21.04
N THR A 84 -1.96 26.82 -19.89
CA THR A 84 -0.63 27.10 -19.33
C THR A 84 -0.06 25.94 -18.50
N ALA A 85 -0.87 24.91 -18.22
CA ALA A 85 -0.56 23.82 -17.30
C ALA A 85 0.66 22.98 -17.68
N ASP A 86 1.09 22.89 -18.94
CA ASP A 86 2.29 22.12 -19.33
C ASP A 86 3.40 22.99 -19.90
N SER A 87 3.21 24.31 -19.91
CA SER A 87 4.17 25.22 -20.52
C SER A 87 5.44 25.36 -19.69
N ALA A 88 6.59 25.30 -20.37
CA ALA A 88 7.90 25.60 -19.80
C ALA A 88 8.19 27.10 -19.71
N GLU A 89 7.41 27.93 -20.40
CA GLU A 89 7.62 29.37 -20.49
C GLU A 89 7.45 30.04 -19.12
N PRO A 90 8.37 30.94 -18.70
CA PRO A 90 8.30 31.60 -17.40
C PRO A 90 6.96 32.32 -17.17
N LEU A 91 6.46 33.05 -18.18
CA LEU A 91 5.19 33.78 -18.07
C LEU A 91 4.02 32.82 -17.86
N ALA A 92 3.92 31.76 -18.65
CA ALA A 92 2.85 30.76 -18.53
C ALA A 92 2.88 30.10 -17.14
N ARG A 93 4.06 29.77 -16.60
CA ARG A 93 4.20 29.23 -15.25
C ARG A 93 3.74 30.21 -14.17
N SER A 94 4.10 31.49 -14.30
CA SER A 94 3.65 32.53 -13.36
C SER A 94 2.14 32.77 -13.42
N VAL A 95 1.55 32.72 -14.60
CA VAL A 95 0.09 32.82 -14.81
C VAL A 95 -0.62 31.62 -14.18
N PHE A 96 -0.15 30.40 -14.46
CA PHE A 96 -0.70 29.18 -13.85
C PHE A 96 -0.67 29.27 -12.31
N ALA A 97 0.47 29.65 -11.73
CA ALA A 97 0.64 29.78 -10.29
C ALA A 97 -0.28 30.86 -9.68
N ALA A 98 -0.45 32.00 -10.36
CA ALA A 98 -1.32 33.08 -9.89
C ALA A 98 -2.81 32.66 -9.88
N ILE A 99 -3.27 32.00 -10.95
CA ILE A 99 -4.66 31.53 -11.06
C ILE A 99 -4.92 30.44 -10.01
N THR A 100 -4.06 29.43 -9.95
CA THR A 100 -4.26 28.28 -9.05
C THR A 100 -4.05 28.64 -7.57
N GLY A 101 -3.21 29.63 -7.28
CA GLY A 101 -3.04 30.17 -5.93
C GLY A 101 -4.29 30.89 -5.39
N ALA A 102 -5.18 31.36 -6.27
CA ALA A 102 -6.45 31.99 -5.89
C ALA A 102 -7.56 30.97 -5.57
N MET A 103 -7.38 29.70 -5.95
CA MET A 103 -8.41 28.68 -5.82
C MET A 103 -8.55 28.17 -4.38
N SER A 104 -9.79 28.08 -3.90
CA SER A 104 -10.11 27.35 -2.67
C SER A 104 -9.90 25.84 -2.86
N ILE A 105 -9.52 25.16 -1.78
CA ILE A 105 -9.48 23.68 -1.75
C ILE A 105 -10.92 23.14 -1.76
N GLU A 106 -11.84 23.81 -1.08
CA GLU A 106 -13.25 23.47 -1.09
C GLU A 106 -13.81 23.57 -2.52
N GLY A 107 -14.47 22.49 -2.96
CA GLY A 107 -15.04 22.39 -4.31
C GLY A 107 -14.00 22.20 -5.43
N PHE A 108 -12.70 22.06 -5.13
CA PHE A 108 -11.63 21.91 -6.13
C PHE A 108 -11.96 20.85 -7.17
N TRP A 109 -12.35 19.65 -6.72
CA TRP A 109 -12.65 18.54 -7.63
C TRP A 109 -13.86 18.85 -8.51
N SER A 110 -14.94 19.41 -7.99
CA SER A 110 -16.12 19.75 -8.80
C SER A 110 -15.81 20.84 -9.84
N ILE A 111 -15.13 21.92 -9.42
CA ILE A 111 -14.86 23.07 -10.29
C ILE A 111 -13.86 22.72 -11.41
N THR A 112 -12.97 21.76 -11.19
CA THR A 112 -11.92 21.37 -12.14
C THR A 112 -12.28 20.16 -13.02
N GLU A 113 -13.54 19.71 -13.03
CA GLU A 113 -13.95 18.50 -13.74
C GLU A 113 -13.57 18.47 -15.22
N SER A 114 -13.71 19.61 -15.89
CA SER A 114 -13.39 19.76 -17.31
C SER A 114 -11.94 20.13 -17.60
N TYR A 115 -11.07 20.19 -16.57
CA TYR A 115 -9.70 20.72 -16.65
C TYR A 115 -8.67 19.71 -16.09
N PRO A 116 -8.41 18.60 -16.82
CA PRO A 116 -7.56 17.51 -16.34
C PRO A 116 -6.10 17.93 -16.11
N ARG A 117 -5.51 18.80 -16.94
CA ARG A 117 -4.11 19.21 -16.76
C ARG A 117 -3.95 20.11 -15.53
N VAL A 118 -4.93 20.98 -15.28
CA VAL A 118 -5.00 21.74 -14.02
C VAL A 118 -5.01 20.77 -12.84
N ARG A 119 -5.85 19.74 -12.85
CA ARG A 119 -5.91 18.74 -11.76
C ARG A 119 -4.57 18.05 -11.53
N GLU A 120 -3.98 17.53 -12.60
CA GLU A 120 -2.72 16.78 -12.51
C GLU A 120 -1.61 17.66 -11.92
N ARG A 121 -1.37 18.84 -12.49
CA ARG A 121 -0.34 19.75 -11.99
C ARG A 121 -0.61 20.26 -10.58
N MET A 122 -1.88 20.41 -10.21
CA MET A 122 -2.26 20.79 -8.84
C MET A 122 -2.04 19.67 -7.83
N VAL A 123 -2.30 18.42 -8.19
CA VAL A 123 -2.00 17.26 -7.33
C VAL A 123 -0.50 17.06 -7.20
N GLU A 124 0.27 17.23 -8.28
CA GLU A 124 1.73 17.16 -8.25
C GLU A 124 2.32 18.21 -7.29
N ALA A 125 1.81 19.45 -7.34
CA ALA A 125 2.25 20.53 -6.46
C ALA A 125 1.70 20.45 -5.03
N ARG A 126 0.48 19.91 -4.86
CA ARG A 126 -0.23 19.79 -3.58
C ARG A 126 -0.89 18.41 -3.45
N PRO A 127 -0.11 17.36 -3.14
CA PRO A 127 -0.61 15.99 -3.04
C PRO A 127 -1.72 15.80 -2.01
N ASP A 128 -1.78 16.66 -0.98
CA ASP A 128 -2.84 16.69 0.03
C ASP A 128 -4.25 16.86 -0.55
N LEU A 129 -4.40 17.40 -1.76
CA LEU A 129 -5.70 17.51 -2.44
C LEU A 129 -6.39 16.15 -2.65
N LEU A 130 -5.63 15.06 -2.68
CA LEU A 130 -6.18 13.70 -2.76
C LEU A 130 -6.79 13.20 -1.44
N ALA A 131 -6.48 13.85 -0.32
CA ALA A 131 -7.06 13.50 0.97
C ALA A 131 -8.46 14.13 1.20
N GLU A 132 -8.85 15.06 0.34
CA GLU A 132 -10.16 15.72 0.36
C GLU A 132 -11.28 14.79 -0.10
N ASP A 133 -12.48 14.97 0.46
CA ASP A 133 -13.63 14.09 0.22
C ASP A 133 -14.00 13.97 -1.26
N GLY A 134 -13.94 15.09 -2.00
CA GLY A 134 -14.22 15.10 -3.44
C GLY A 134 -13.27 14.25 -4.28
N ALA A 135 -12.04 13.97 -3.80
CA ALA A 135 -11.12 13.07 -4.50
C ALA A 135 -11.69 11.65 -4.55
N PHE A 136 -12.39 11.23 -3.48
CA PHE A 136 -12.93 9.87 -3.36
C PHE A 136 -14.20 9.65 -4.19
N GLU A 137 -14.69 10.67 -4.89
CA GLU A 137 -15.75 10.54 -5.90
C GLU A 137 -15.19 10.26 -7.30
N LEU A 138 -13.88 10.45 -7.51
CA LEU A 138 -13.23 10.20 -8.80
C LEU A 138 -13.31 8.72 -9.17
N ASP A 139 -13.50 8.44 -10.46
CA ASP A 139 -13.42 7.09 -11.00
C ASP A 139 -12.03 6.47 -10.79
N ASN A 140 -11.94 5.14 -10.81
CA ASN A 140 -10.67 4.45 -10.51
C ASN A 140 -9.56 4.78 -11.51
N SER A 141 -9.88 5.04 -12.79
CA SER A 141 -8.86 5.37 -13.78
C SER A 141 -8.24 6.74 -13.50
N THR A 142 -9.06 7.72 -13.12
CA THR A 142 -8.59 9.05 -12.73
C THR A 142 -7.83 8.99 -11.42
N MET A 143 -8.33 8.25 -10.43
CA MET A 143 -7.63 8.05 -9.16
C MET A 143 -6.22 7.47 -9.37
N VAL A 144 -6.09 6.43 -10.21
CA VAL A 144 -4.78 5.83 -10.55
C VAL A 144 -3.83 6.89 -11.15
N ARG A 145 -4.28 7.67 -12.13
CA ARG A 145 -3.46 8.74 -12.73
C ARG A 145 -2.98 9.74 -11.68
N MET A 146 -3.87 10.18 -10.78
CA MET A 146 -3.51 11.14 -9.73
C MET A 146 -2.52 10.54 -8.72
N PHE A 147 -2.65 9.26 -8.39
CA PHE A 147 -1.70 8.57 -7.52
C PHE A 147 -0.29 8.54 -8.10
N CYS A 148 -0.15 8.41 -9.42
CA CYS A 148 1.14 8.46 -10.12
C CYS A 148 1.84 9.83 -10.00
N LEU A 149 1.20 10.86 -9.44
CA LEU A 149 1.75 12.19 -9.19
C LEU A 149 2.19 12.42 -7.73
N VAL A 150 1.81 11.54 -6.80
CA VAL A 150 2.18 11.68 -5.37
C VAL A 150 3.70 11.48 -5.18
N PRO A 151 4.42 12.23 -4.35
CA PRO A 151 5.84 12.00 -4.17
C PRO A 151 6.18 10.58 -3.64
N PRO A 152 7.34 9.99 -4.01
CA PRO A 152 7.73 8.66 -3.55
C PRO A 152 7.92 8.54 -2.03
N ASP A 153 8.04 9.66 -1.30
CA ASP A 153 8.15 9.68 0.15
C ASP A 153 6.87 9.19 0.85
N GLY A 154 5.75 9.14 0.13
CA GLY A 154 4.49 8.57 0.61
C GLY A 154 3.86 9.31 1.77
N SER A 155 4.22 10.58 2.01
CA SER A 155 3.79 11.36 3.19
C SER A 155 2.28 11.39 3.42
N ILE A 156 1.47 11.30 2.36
CA ILE A 156 0.00 11.32 2.44
C ILE A 156 -0.64 9.91 2.45
N ILE A 157 0.12 8.85 2.14
CA ILE A 157 -0.40 7.51 1.82
C ILE A 157 -1.13 6.88 3.01
N GLY A 158 -0.63 7.08 4.23
CA GLY A 158 -1.29 6.60 5.45
C GLY A 158 -2.70 7.17 5.66
N ARG A 159 -3.01 8.34 5.08
CA ARG A 159 -4.37 8.92 5.11
C ARG A 159 -5.21 8.48 3.90
N LEU A 160 -4.58 8.29 2.74
CA LEU A 160 -5.28 7.97 1.50
C LEU A 160 -5.71 6.50 1.42
N VAL A 161 -4.79 5.58 1.66
CA VAL A 161 -5.03 4.15 1.42
C VAL A 161 -6.23 3.63 2.20
N PRO A 162 -6.38 3.89 3.52
CA PRO A 162 -7.54 3.39 4.28
C PRO A 162 -8.89 3.76 3.66
N ARG A 163 -9.00 4.96 3.09
CA ARG A 163 -10.21 5.45 2.43
C ARG A 163 -10.48 4.79 1.08
N LEU A 164 -9.46 4.24 0.43
CA LEU A 164 -9.55 3.54 -0.85
C LEU A 164 -9.75 2.04 -0.71
N LEU A 165 -9.52 1.46 0.47
CA LEU A 165 -9.65 0.02 0.69
C LEU A 165 -11.05 -0.50 0.38
N LEU A 166 -12.09 0.33 0.46
CA LEU A 166 -13.46 -0.02 0.09
C LEU A 166 -13.64 -0.25 -1.42
N ARG A 167 -12.76 0.29 -2.26
CA ARG A 167 -12.80 0.15 -3.71
C ARG A 167 -12.23 -1.20 -4.11
N ASP A 168 -13.01 -2.02 -4.78
CA ASP A 168 -12.60 -3.35 -5.25
C ASP A 168 -12.05 -3.27 -6.68
N ASP A 169 -10.87 -2.65 -6.85
CA ASP A 169 -10.25 -2.42 -8.17
C ASP A 169 -8.80 -2.90 -8.20
N GLU A 170 -8.52 -3.89 -9.07
CA GLU A 170 -7.20 -4.52 -9.18
C GLU A 170 -6.11 -3.56 -9.69
N ARG A 171 -6.45 -2.63 -10.60
CA ARG A 171 -5.46 -1.70 -11.16
C ARG A 171 -5.03 -0.69 -10.12
N LEU A 172 -5.99 -0.16 -9.37
CA LEU A 172 -5.73 0.76 -8.26
C LEU A 172 -4.89 0.09 -7.18
N ALA A 173 -5.26 -1.12 -6.75
CA ALA A 173 -4.50 -1.86 -5.76
C ALA A 173 -3.07 -2.12 -6.24
N SER A 174 -2.90 -2.63 -7.47
CA SER A 174 -1.59 -2.93 -8.05
C SER A 174 -0.69 -1.68 -8.14
N GLU A 175 -1.22 -0.55 -8.61
CA GLU A 175 -0.43 0.67 -8.77
C GLU A 175 0.06 1.20 -7.43
N ILE A 176 -0.82 1.23 -6.44
CA ILE A 176 -0.48 1.70 -5.10
C ILE A 176 0.53 0.76 -4.42
N PHE A 177 0.37 -0.56 -4.57
CA PHE A 177 1.36 -1.54 -4.07
C PHE A 177 2.72 -1.45 -4.78
N ASN A 178 2.75 -1.15 -6.08
CA ASN A 178 4.00 -0.97 -6.83
C ASN A 178 4.83 0.19 -6.28
N ARG A 179 4.16 1.23 -5.81
CA ARG A 179 4.78 2.49 -5.44
C ARG A 179 5.03 2.62 -3.94
N PHE A 180 4.12 2.09 -3.12
CA PHE A 180 4.16 2.17 -1.67
C PHE A 180 3.91 0.81 -1.01
N PRO A 181 4.75 -0.21 -1.28
CA PRO A 181 4.44 -1.60 -0.94
C PRO A 181 4.20 -1.85 0.55
N TYR A 182 5.12 -1.42 1.42
CA TYR A 182 5.05 -1.69 2.86
C TYR A 182 3.97 -0.86 3.57
N GLU A 183 3.84 0.42 3.22
CA GLU A 183 2.80 1.27 3.80
C GLU A 183 1.41 0.74 3.41
N THR A 184 1.21 0.39 2.14
CA THR A 184 -0.05 -0.19 1.67
C THR A 184 -0.35 -1.53 2.36
N ALA A 185 0.63 -2.42 2.46
CA ALA A 185 0.48 -3.69 3.18
C ALA A 185 0.07 -3.47 4.64
N SER A 186 0.72 -2.52 5.33
CA SER A 186 0.40 -2.16 6.71
C SER A 186 -1.04 -1.67 6.85
N GLN A 187 -1.52 -0.80 5.94
CA GLN A 187 -2.90 -0.30 5.98
C GLN A 187 -3.93 -1.40 5.66
N VAL A 188 -3.63 -2.29 4.71
CA VAL A 188 -4.50 -3.43 4.37
C VAL A 188 -4.65 -4.39 5.56
N ILE A 189 -3.55 -4.74 6.23
CA ILE A 189 -3.59 -5.60 7.43
C ILE A 189 -4.33 -4.90 8.58
N ALA A 190 -4.04 -3.62 8.83
CA ALA A 190 -4.71 -2.86 9.87
C ALA A 190 -6.24 -2.79 9.67
N ALA A 191 -6.69 -2.60 8.42
CA ALA A 191 -8.12 -2.62 8.11
C ALA A 191 -8.73 -4.02 8.27
N ALA A 192 -8.04 -5.06 7.79
CA ALA A 192 -8.50 -6.44 7.89
C ALA A 192 -8.63 -6.92 9.35
N ASN A 193 -7.72 -6.51 10.22
CA ASN A 193 -7.76 -6.75 11.66
C ASN A 193 -9.04 -6.22 12.32
N THR A 194 -9.35 -4.94 12.10
CA THR A 194 -10.47 -4.29 12.80
C THR A 194 -11.84 -4.83 12.41
N GLY A 195 -11.97 -5.39 11.20
CA GLY A 195 -13.26 -5.79 10.60
C GLY A 195 -14.25 -4.64 10.36
N ASN A 196 -13.96 -3.43 10.85
CA ASN A 196 -14.82 -2.25 10.77
C ASN A 196 -14.79 -1.61 9.37
N VAL A 197 -13.66 -1.74 8.68
CA VAL A 197 -13.50 -1.27 7.31
C VAL A 197 -13.57 -2.48 6.38
N ARG A 198 -14.56 -2.49 5.49
CA ARG A 198 -14.64 -3.50 4.45
C ARG A 198 -13.47 -3.31 3.48
N VAL A 199 -12.58 -4.29 3.43
CA VAL A 199 -11.47 -4.34 2.47
C VAL A 199 -11.95 -5.02 1.18
N GLY A 200 -11.76 -4.35 0.04
CA GLY A 200 -12.02 -4.89 -1.29
C GLY A 200 -11.12 -6.11 -1.54
N ARG A 201 -11.65 -7.09 -2.28
CA ARG A 201 -10.94 -8.36 -2.54
C ARG A 201 -9.64 -8.12 -3.30
N ALA A 202 -9.62 -7.15 -4.22
CA ALA A 202 -8.46 -6.75 -4.99
C ALA A 202 -7.24 -6.45 -4.10
N TRP A 203 -7.43 -5.75 -2.97
CA TRP A 203 -6.34 -5.38 -2.07
C TRP A 203 -5.69 -6.58 -1.38
N LEU A 204 -6.50 -7.52 -0.88
CA LEU A 204 -6.01 -8.73 -0.24
C LEU A 204 -5.34 -9.66 -1.25
N GLN A 205 -5.93 -9.80 -2.45
CA GLN A 205 -5.34 -10.59 -3.53
C GLN A 205 -3.99 -10.02 -3.96
N GLU A 206 -3.89 -8.70 -4.11
CA GLU A 206 -2.64 -8.05 -4.51
C GLU A 206 -1.56 -8.16 -3.43
N LEU A 207 -1.94 -8.08 -2.15
CA LEU A 207 -1.03 -8.34 -1.03
C LEU A 207 -0.50 -9.80 -1.05
N VAL A 208 -1.37 -10.78 -1.29
CA VAL A 208 -1.00 -12.20 -1.37
C VAL A 208 -0.11 -12.50 -2.58
N ARG A 209 -0.33 -11.82 -3.72
CA ARG A 209 0.56 -11.90 -4.90
C ARG A 209 1.98 -11.39 -4.62
N ARG A 210 2.20 -10.73 -3.48
CA ARG A 210 3.47 -10.12 -3.07
C ARG A 210 4.01 -10.78 -1.79
N PRO A 211 4.33 -12.09 -1.81
CA PRO A 211 4.69 -12.83 -0.61
C PRO A 211 5.92 -12.27 0.11
N ARG A 212 6.87 -11.64 -0.61
CA ARG A 212 8.03 -10.99 0.04
C ARG A 212 7.66 -9.82 0.94
N ILE A 213 6.62 -9.07 0.59
CA ILE A 213 6.14 -7.93 1.39
C ILE A 213 5.24 -8.45 2.52
N LEU A 214 4.31 -9.35 2.19
CA LEU A 214 3.39 -9.92 3.16
C LEU A 214 4.13 -10.70 4.26
N LEU A 215 5.11 -11.54 3.89
CA LEU A 215 5.92 -12.33 4.81
C LEU A 215 7.09 -11.55 5.40
N ASP A 216 7.07 -10.22 5.35
CA ASP A 216 7.99 -9.42 6.15
C ASP A 216 7.57 -9.48 7.63
N PRO A 217 8.48 -9.74 8.59
CA PRO A 217 8.12 -9.82 10.01
C PRO A 217 7.47 -8.55 10.59
N THR A 218 7.76 -7.37 10.03
CA THR A 218 7.15 -6.10 10.45
C THR A 218 5.71 -5.95 9.96
N ILE A 219 5.34 -6.64 8.87
CA ILE A 219 3.98 -6.69 8.33
C ILE A 219 3.19 -7.80 9.03
N MET A 220 3.71 -9.03 9.07
CA MET A 220 3.07 -10.15 9.76
C MET A 220 2.87 -9.87 11.26
N GLY A 221 3.82 -9.20 11.90
CA GLY A 221 3.74 -8.82 13.31
C GLY A 221 2.61 -7.85 13.67
N ARG A 222 1.92 -7.29 12.66
CA ARG A 222 0.74 -6.43 12.84
C ARG A 222 -0.57 -7.20 12.90
N ILE A 223 -0.59 -8.48 12.55
CA ILE A 223 -1.78 -9.31 12.63
C ILE A 223 -2.16 -9.51 14.11
N ASP A 224 -3.41 -9.23 14.46
CA ASP A 224 -3.91 -9.25 15.84
C ASP A 224 -4.88 -10.40 16.15
N HIS A 225 -5.36 -11.13 15.15
CA HIS A 225 -6.27 -12.27 15.32
C HIS A 225 -5.80 -13.53 14.60
N THR A 226 -5.98 -14.71 15.21
CA THR A 226 -5.56 -15.99 14.62
C THR A 226 -6.41 -16.35 13.40
N SER A 227 -7.64 -15.85 13.32
CA SER A 227 -8.50 -15.92 12.14
C SER A 227 -7.87 -15.26 10.91
N LEU A 228 -7.35 -14.03 11.01
CA LEU A 228 -6.68 -13.38 9.88
C LEU A 228 -5.39 -14.10 9.51
N LEU A 229 -4.60 -14.53 10.50
CA LEU A 229 -3.39 -15.31 10.26
C LEU A 229 -3.70 -16.60 9.48
N TYR A 230 -4.78 -17.29 9.85
CA TYR A 230 -5.27 -18.47 9.14
C TYR A 230 -5.69 -18.15 7.71
N GLU A 231 -6.47 -17.10 7.47
CA GLU A 231 -6.93 -16.75 6.12
C GLU A 231 -5.75 -16.34 5.21
N ILE A 232 -4.76 -15.62 5.74
CA ILE A 232 -3.52 -15.31 5.03
C ILE A 232 -2.78 -16.58 4.62
N ALA A 233 -2.56 -17.49 5.55
CA ALA A 233 -1.87 -18.75 5.28
C ALA A 233 -2.64 -19.63 4.28
N ASN A 234 -3.97 -19.67 4.40
CA ASN A 234 -4.85 -20.38 3.49
C ASN A 234 -4.80 -19.82 2.06
N THR A 235 -4.68 -18.50 1.92
CA THR A 235 -4.69 -17.82 0.61
C THR A 235 -3.32 -17.83 -0.05
N LEU A 236 -2.24 -17.65 0.71
CA LEU A 236 -0.86 -17.83 0.23
C LEU A 236 -0.56 -19.28 -0.19
N GLY A 237 -1.27 -20.22 0.42
CA GLY A 237 -1.03 -21.65 0.29
C GLY A 237 -0.12 -22.16 1.41
N TRP A 238 -0.53 -23.30 1.99
CA TRP A 238 0.22 -23.96 3.05
C TRP A 238 1.52 -24.54 2.47
N LEU A 239 2.68 -24.15 3.02
CA LEU A 239 4.01 -24.66 2.64
C LEU A 239 4.41 -24.45 1.17
N THR A 240 3.96 -23.37 0.53
CA THR A 240 4.52 -22.98 -0.78
C THR A 240 6.02 -22.66 -0.67
N PRO A 241 6.79 -22.71 -1.78
CA PRO A 241 8.22 -22.39 -1.76
C PRO A 241 8.52 -21.02 -1.12
N GLU A 242 7.67 -20.03 -1.35
CA GLU A 242 7.81 -18.68 -0.80
C GLU A 242 7.61 -18.67 0.72
N VAL A 243 6.64 -19.42 1.24
CA VAL A 243 6.39 -19.54 2.68
C VAL A 243 7.54 -20.27 3.39
N VAL A 244 8.02 -21.38 2.81
CA VAL A 244 9.15 -22.13 3.36
C VAL A 244 10.44 -21.31 3.31
N SER A 245 10.67 -20.58 2.21
CA SER A 245 11.85 -19.73 2.05
C SER A 245 11.84 -18.50 2.96
N ALA A 246 10.68 -17.95 3.30
CA ALA A 246 10.57 -16.86 4.28
C ALA A 246 10.86 -17.34 5.71
N GLY A 247 10.67 -18.64 5.96
CA GLY A 247 10.97 -19.28 7.23
C GLY A 247 9.95 -18.96 8.34
N SER A 248 10.33 -19.21 9.58
CA SER A 248 9.46 -19.12 10.76
C SER A 248 9.27 -17.72 11.32
N ASP A 249 10.20 -16.80 11.03
CA ASP A 249 10.27 -15.50 11.71
C ASP A 249 9.03 -14.62 11.51
N PRO A 250 8.43 -14.54 10.30
CA PRO A 250 7.22 -13.75 10.10
C PRO A 250 6.03 -14.29 10.91
N TRP A 251 5.92 -15.62 11.00
CA TRP A 251 4.86 -16.30 11.74
C TRP A 251 5.03 -16.13 13.25
N ILE A 252 6.27 -16.23 13.75
CA ILE A 252 6.57 -15.92 15.15
C ILE A 252 6.27 -14.45 15.47
N ALA A 253 6.58 -13.52 14.56
CA ALA A 253 6.25 -12.11 14.75
C ALA A 253 4.74 -11.91 14.92
N ALA A 254 3.92 -12.53 14.06
CA ALA A 254 2.46 -12.51 14.19
C ALA A 254 1.98 -13.11 15.53
N LEU A 255 2.52 -14.28 15.91
CA LEU A 255 2.09 -15.02 17.09
C LEU A 255 2.41 -14.34 18.44
N LYS A 256 3.21 -13.27 18.46
CA LYS A 256 3.56 -12.53 19.70
C LYS A 256 2.37 -11.76 20.28
N ASN A 257 1.54 -11.17 19.42
CA ASN A 257 0.50 -10.23 19.83
C ASN A 257 -0.92 -10.71 19.50
N VAL A 258 -1.03 -11.86 18.85
CA VAL A 258 -2.31 -12.36 18.34
C VAL A 258 -3.25 -12.82 19.46
N VAL A 259 -4.51 -12.43 19.36
CA VAL A 259 -5.63 -12.96 20.15
C VAL A 259 -6.15 -14.22 19.47
N ASP A 260 -6.25 -15.32 20.22
CA ASP A 260 -6.80 -16.56 19.67
C ASP A 260 -8.33 -16.50 19.58
N ASP A 261 -8.85 -16.45 18.36
CA ASP A 261 -10.28 -16.37 18.02
C ASP A 261 -10.73 -17.51 17.08
N LEU A 262 -9.87 -18.49 16.81
CA LEU A 262 -10.18 -19.61 15.93
C LEU A 262 -11.04 -20.68 16.62
N ALA A 263 -11.99 -21.22 15.85
CA ALA A 263 -12.66 -22.48 16.17
C ALA A 263 -11.67 -23.66 16.11
N ASP A 264 -11.97 -24.73 16.85
CA ASP A 264 -11.06 -25.86 17.08
C ASP A 264 -10.47 -26.45 15.79
N ASP A 265 -11.28 -26.73 14.76
CA ASP A 265 -10.78 -27.30 13.49
C ASP A 265 -9.77 -26.39 12.78
N LYS A 266 -10.07 -25.08 12.70
CA LYS A 266 -9.16 -24.10 12.07
C LYS A 266 -7.90 -23.91 12.91
N ARG A 267 -8.02 -23.94 14.23
CA ARG A 267 -6.90 -23.89 15.16
C ARG A 267 -5.96 -25.08 14.92
N ASP A 268 -6.49 -26.29 14.85
CA ASP A 268 -5.71 -27.51 14.62
C ASP A 268 -4.99 -27.47 13.25
N ILE A 269 -5.65 -26.96 12.20
CA ILE A 269 -5.05 -26.75 10.88
C ILE A 269 -3.89 -25.74 10.95
N LEU A 270 -4.09 -24.59 11.61
CA LEU A 270 -3.05 -23.58 11.76
C LEU A 270 -1.84 -24.13 12.54
N GLN A 271 -2.08 -24.87 13.62
CA GLN A 271 -1.02 -25.46 14.43
C GLN A 271 -0.25 -26.54 13.65
N ALA A 272 -0.95 -27.38 12.88
CA ALA A 272 -0.32 -28.37 12.01
C ALA A 272 0.56 -27.71 10.94
N PHE A 273 0.09 -26.62 10.34
CA PHE A 273 0.88 -25.79 9.42
C PHE A 273 2.13 -25.23 10.09
N LEU A 274 2.00 -24.64 11.28
CA LEU A 274 3.12 -24.07 12.01
C LEU A 274 4.16 -25.16 12.33
N ILE A 275 3.74 -26.33 12.82
CA ILE A 275 4.65 -27.46 13.04
C ILE A 275 5.35 -27.88 11.76
N ALA A 276 4.63 -28.00 10.65
CA ALA A 276 5.24 -28.36 9.38
C ALA A 276 6.29 -27.33 8.94
N LEU A 277 5.99 -26.04 9.09
CA LEU A 277 6.93 -24.97 8.82
C LEU A 277 8.16 -25.05 9.74
N GLY A 278 7.97 -25.25 11.05
CA GLY A 278 9.06 -25.38 12.01
C GLY A 278 10.00 -26.55 11.71
N ILE A 279 9.44 -27.67 11.22
CA ILE A 279 10.24 -28.80 10.70
C ILE A 279 11.01 -28.36 9.45
N SER A 280 10.35 -27.73 8.47
CA SER A 280 10.96 -27.41 7.16
C SER A 280 12.00 -26.29 7.18
N SER A 281 11.74 -25.18 7.88
CA SER A 281 12.55 -23.96 7.75
C SER A 281 13.70 -23.84 8.74
N GLY A 282 13.63 -24.53 9.88
CA GLY A 282 14.63 -24.39 10.94
C GLY A 282 14.65 -23.00 11.60
N GLY A 283 15.81 -22.60 12.12
CA GLY A 283 16.01 -21.31 12.80
C GLY A 283 15.44 -21.25 14.23
N ASP A 284 15.70 -20.16 14.95
CA ASP A 284 15.20 -20.02 16.34
C ASP A 284 13.67 -19.95 16.40
N GLY A 285 13.03 -19.32 15.41
CA GLY A 285 11.58 -19.31 15.31
C GLY A 285 10.99 -20.71 15.10
N GLY A 286 11.64 -21.57 14.30
CA GLY A 286 11.22 -22.96 14.10
C GLY A 286 11.25 -23.74 15.42
N ARG A 287 12.30 -23.57 16.23
CA ARG A 287 12.39 -24.15 17.58
C ARG A 287 11.24 -23.69 18.47
N GLN A 288 10.98 -22.38 18.54
CA GLN A 288 9.88 -21.83 19.35
C GLN A 288 8.50 -22.36 18.91
N ILE A 289 8.29 -22.52 17.59
CA ILE A 289 7.07 -23.12 17.04
C ILE A 289 6.91 -24.56 17.51
N LEU A 290 7.97 -25.38 17.37
CA LEU A 290 7.94 -26.78 17.78
C LEU A 290 7.65 -26.92 19.28
N GLU A 291 8.33 -26.16 20.13
CA GLU A 291 8.09 -26.13 21.58
C GLU A 291 6.65 -25.77 21.93
N LYS A 292 6.06 -24.80 21.23
CA LYS A 292 4.72 -24.30 21.54
C LYS A 292 3.59 -25.22 21.07
N PHE A 293 3.73 -25.83 19.89
CA PHE A 293 2.61 -26.48 19.22
C PHE A 293 2.74 -28.00 19.07
N PHE A 294 3.88 -28.60 19.43
CA PHE A 294 4.07 -30.04 19.26
C PHE A 294 3.08 -30.85 20.10
N GLU A 295 2.99 -30.57 21.41
CA GLU A 295 2.15 -31.35 22.32
C GLU A 295 0.65 -31.29 21.96
N PRO A 296 0.04 -30.11 21.66
CA PRO A 296 -1.34 -30.04 21.20
C PRO A 296 -1.62 -30.87 19.93
N VAL A 297 -0.80 -30.71 18.88
CA VAL A 297 -0.98 -31.44 17.61
C VAL A 297 -0.79 -32.93 17.81
N HIS A 298 0.23 -33.32 18.57
CA HIS A 298 0.50 -34.72 18.89
C HIS A 298 -0.65 -35.39 19.64
N GLU A 299 -1.25 -34.68 20.61
CA GLU A 299 -2.39 -35.18 21.37
C GLU A 299 -3.64 -35.37 20.51
N GLN A 300 -3.93 -34.45 19.57
CA GLN A 300 -5.04 -34.60 18.63
C GLN A 300 -4.84 -35.78 17.68
N GLU A 301 -3.60 -35.99 17.19
CA GLU A 301 -3.29 -37.13 16.35
C GLU A 301 -3.44 -38.46 17.10
N LEU A 302 -2.95 -38.55 18.36
CA LEU A 302 -3.14 -39.74 19.19
C LEU A 302 -4.61 -40.05 19.48
N LYS A 303 -5.47 -39.04 19.55
CA LYS A 303 -6.92 -39.20 19.72
C LYS A 303 -7.65 -39.44 18.39
N SER A 304 -6.94 -39.46 17.26
CA SER A 304 -7.53 -39.53 15.92
C SER A 304 -8.56 -38.44 15.64
N ARG A 305 -8.34 -37.24 16.20
CA ARG A 305 -9.22 -36.07 16.08
C ARG A 305 -8.67 -34.98 15.16
N LEU A 306 -7.43 -35.13 14.69
CA LEU A 306 -6.81 -34.15 13.82
C LEU A 306 -7.59 -34.05 12.50
N PRO A 307 -8.04 -32.85 12.08
CA PRO A 307 -8.78 -32.68 10.83
C PRO A 307 -7.99 -33.19 9.62
N TRP A 308 -8.69 -33.69 8.62
CA TRP A 308 -8.07 -34.23 7.39
C TRP A 308 -7.10 -33.23 6.75
N ARG A 309 -7.48 -31.95 6.70
CA ARG A 309 -6.67 -30.89 6.09
C ARG A 309 -5.37 -30.63 6.87
N ALA A 310 -5.41 -30.73 8.21
CA ALA A 310 -4.23 -30.61 9.05
C ALA A 310 -3.25 -31.77 8.78
N ARG A 311 -3.77 -32.98 8.58
CA ARG A 311 -2.98 -34.15 8.19
C ARG A 311 -2.33 -34.00 6.82
N ASP A 312 -3.07 -33.49 5.84
CA ASP A 312 -2.54 -33.25 4.49
C ASP A 312 -1.39 -32.25 4.48
N ILE A 313 -1.44 -31.23 5.35
CA ILE A 313 -0.35 -30.25 5.49
C ILE A 313 0.89 -30.88 6.16
N LEU A 314 0.70 -31.76 7.14
CA LEU A 314 1.81 -32.42 7.83
C LEU A 314 2.47 -33.49 6.98
N LEU A 315 1.69 -34.25 6.21
CA LEU A 315 2.16 -35.46 5.52
C LEU A 315 3.47 -35.28 4.72
N PRO A 316 3.70 -34.18 3.97
CA PRO A 316 4.94 -33.97 3.22
C PRO A 316 6.20 -33.83 4.09
N VAL A 317 6.06 -33.47 5.37
CA VAL A 317 7.19 -33.26 6.29
C VAL A 317 7.39 -34.40 7.28
N LEU A 318 6.45 -35.36 7.31
CA LEU A 318 6.53 -36.51 8.21
C LEU A 318 7.61 -37.49 7.77
N ALA A 319 8.30 -38.09 8.75
CA ALA A 319 9.35 -39.05 8.46
C ALA A 319 8.80 -40.28 7.71
N ASP A 320 9.57 -40.76 6.74
CA ASP A 320 9.33 -42.05 6.12
C ASP A 320 9.70 -43.16 7.09
N VAL A 321 8.81 -44.13 7.21
CA VAL A 321 8.99 -45.31 8.06
C VAL A 321 8.72 -46.57 7.25
N SER A 322 9.20 -47.71 7.73
CA SER A 322 8.95 -48.99 7.07
C SER A 322 7.45 -49.25 6.89
N TRP A 323 7.10 -49.98 5.83
CA TRP A 323 5.71 -50.18 5.36
C TRP A 323 4.71 -50.57 6.46
N GLY A 324 5.12 -51.41 7.43
CA GLY A 324 4.26 -51.83 8.55
C GLY A 324 3.96 -50.77 9.61
N LYS A 325 4.68 -49.64 9.62
CA LYS A 325 4.51 -48.51 10.56
C LYS A 325 4.04 -47.22 9.88
N GLY A 326 3.83 -47.24 8.55
CA GLY A 326 3.46 -46.05 7.76
C GLY A 326 2.15 -45.38 8.18
N TRP A 327 1.27 -46.14 8.85
CA TRP A 327 -0.02 -45.68 9.36
C TRP A 327 0.07 -44.95 10.72
N ASP A 328 1.18 -45.07 11.46
CA ASP A 328 1.35 -44.39 12.76
C ASP A 328 1.87 -42.96 12.55
N TYR A 329 0.94 -42.05 12.24
CA TYR A 329 1.22 -40.62 12.08
C TYR A 329 1.84 -40.00 13.34
N GLY A 330 1.44 -40.46 14.52
CA GLY A 330 2.03 -40.00 15.79
C GLY A 330 3.51 -40.34 15.90
N LEU A 331 3.92 -41.53 15.47
CA LEU A 331 5.33 -41.93 15.38
C LEU A 331 6.08 -41.11 14.34
N ARG A 332 5.52 -40.99 13.13
CA ARG A 332 6.16 -40.23 12.05
C ARG A 332 6.36 -38.76 12.41
N LEU A 333 5.43 -38.17 13.15
CA LEU A 333 5.55 -36.80 13.68
C LEU A 333 6.69 -36.68 14.69
N ARG A 334 6.78 -37.61 15.66
CA ARG A 334 7.87 -37.62 16.64
C ARG A 334 9.25 -37.76 15.98
N LEU A 335 9.37 -38.69 15.01
CA LEU A 335 10.60 -38.89 14.25
C LEU A 335 10.97 -37.64 13.44
N ALA A 336 10.00 -36.99 12.79
CA ALA A 336 10.22 -35.76 12.04
C ALA A 336 10.72 -34.62 12.93
N VAL A 337 10.13 -34.45 14.12
CA VAL A 337 10.59 -33.44 15.10
C VAL A 337 11.98 -33.77 15.62
N ALA A 338 12.27 -35.02 16.02
CA ALA A 338 13.60 -35.43 16.45
C ALA A 338 14.66 -35.18 15.37
N ALA A 339 14.36 -35.54 14.12
CA ALA A 339 15.22 -35.27 12.97
C ALA A 339 15.41 -33.76 12.72
N ALA A 340 14.37 -32.94 12.90
CA ALA A 340 14.47 -31.48 12.78
C ALA A 340 15.37 -30.88 13.86
N TYR A 341 15.29 -31.37 15.10
CA TYR A 341 16.16 -30.95 16.19
C TYR A 341 17.63 -31.27 15.91
N VAL A 342 17.92 -32.49 15.49
CA VAL A 342 19.27 -32.90 15.08
C VAL A 342 19.77 -32.06 13.92
N ARG A 343 18.99 -31.94 12.84
CA ARG A 343 19.36 -31.21 11.61
C ARG A 343 19.68 -29.75 11.89
N ASN A 344 18.91 -29.08 12.74
CA ASN A 344 19.08 -27.67 13.06
C ASN A 344 19.95 -27.42 14.30
N SER A 345 20.49 -28.48 14.92
CA SER A 345 21.33 -28.39 16.11
C SER A 345 20.69 -27.58 17.25
N TYR A 346 19.39 -27.77 17.46
CA TYR A 346 18.68 -27.18 18.60
C TYR A 346 19.16 -27.79 19.92
N SER A 347 18.95 -27.11 21.05
CA SER A 347 19.46 -27.63 22.32
C SER A 347 18.67 -28.85 22.81
N PRO A 348 19.32 -29.84 23.44
CA PRO A 348 18.61 -30.97 24.06
C PRO A 348 17.59 -30.54 25.13
N GLU A 349 17.85 -29.45 25.86
CA GLU A 349 16.93 -28.88 26.86
C GLU A 349 15.63 -28.39 26.21
N SER A 350 15.73 -27.80 25.02
CA SER A 350 14.57 -27.41 24.22
C SER A 350 13.75 -28.63 23.79
N TYR A 351 14.40 -29.73 23.42
CA TYR A 351 13.71 -30.98 23.08
C TYR A 351 12.99 -31.58 24.29
N ALA A 352 13.61 -31.50 25.46
CA ALA A 352 12.97 -31.89 26.73
C ALA A 352 11.76 -31.02 27.09
N ALA A 353 11.73 -29.78 26.62
CA ALA A 353 10.62 -28.85 26.82
C ALA A 353 9.40 -29.12 25.92
N LEU A 354 9.53 -29.92 24.86
CA LEU A 354 8.43 -30.25 23.92
C LEU A 354 7.18 -30.83 24.60
N SER A 355 7.35 -31.52 25.74
CA SER A 355 6.22 -32.00 26.55
C SER A 355 6.63 -32.29 27.98
N ARG A 356 5.75 -31.93 28.93
CA ARG A 356 5.91 -32.27 30.35
C ARG A 356 5.31 -33.63 30.72
N LYS A 357 4.45 -34.21 29.86
CA LYS A 357 3.79 -35.50 30.13
C LYS A 357 4.78 -36.65 29.99
N ARG A 358 4.94 -37.44 31.06
CA ARG A 358 5.83 -38.62 31.12
C ARG A 358 5.64 -39.57 29.93
N LYS A 359 4.38 -39.89 29.59
CA LYS A 359 4.07 -40.79 28.46
C LYS A 359 4.60 -40.26 27.12
N VAL A 360 4.44 -38.97 26.86
CA VAL A 360 4.90 -38.34 25.61
C VAL A 360 6.43 -38.26 25.61
N ARG A 361 7.07 -37.96 26.75
CA ARG A 361 8.53 -37.98 26.89
C ARG A 361 9.14 -39.34 26.60
N THR A 362 8.54 -40.43 27.08
CA THR A 362 8.98 -41.81 26.71
C THR A 362 8.87 -42.04 25.20
N MET A 363 7.79 -41.59 24.57
CA MET A 363 7.65 -41.72 23.12
C MET A 363 8.66 -40.85 22.34
N LEU A 364 9.04 -39.69 22.87
CA LEU A 364 10.08 -38.82 22.32
C LEU A 364 11.49 -39.41 22.51
N TYR A 365 11.71 -40.12 23.62
CA TYR A 365 12.94 -40.87 23.89
C TYR A 365 13.14 -41.95 22.82
N ASP A 366 12.12 -42.77 22.59
CA ASP A 366 12.15 -43.84 21.60
C ASP A 366 12.43 -43.26 20.20
N ALA A 367 11.72 -42.19 19.82
CA ALA A 367 11.91 -41.54 18.53
C ALA A 367 13.31 -40.94 18.35
N ALA A 368 13.88 -40.31 19.38
CA ALA A 368 15.23 -39.75 19.31
C ALA A 368 16.31 -40.85 19.21
N THR A 369 16.10 -41.99 19.85
CA THR A 369 17.03 -43.14 19.77
C THR A 369 17.12 -43.73 18.37
N ASP A 370 16.01 -43.67 17.62
CA ASP A 370 15.90 -44.17 16.25
C ASP A 370 16.52 -43.22 15.19
N ILE A 371 16.96 -42.01 15.56
CA ILE A 371 17.53 -41.02 14.65
C ILE A 371 19.06 -40.90 14.84
N PRO A 372 19.87 -40.95 13.76
CA PRO A 372 21.30 -40.68 13.83
C PRO A 372 21.57 -39.30 14.45
N GLY A 373 22.43 -39.24 15.48
CA GLY A 373 22.70 -38.01 16.23
C GLY A 373 21.66 -37.65 17.30
N GLY A 374 20.62 -38.48 17.47
CA GLY A 374 19.53 -38.24 18.42
C GLY A 374 19.85 -38.57 19.89
N LYS A 375 20.99 -39.23 20.19
CA LYS A 375 21.36 -39.67 21.54
C LYS A 375 21.30 -38.56 22.61
N PRO A 376 21.86 -37.34 22.41
CA PRO A 376 21.77 -36.27 23.41
C PRO A 376 20.32 -35.85 23.71
N TYR A 377 19.45 -35.90 22.69
CA TYR A 377 18.04 -35.57 22.82
C TYR A 377 17.26 -36.65 23.57
N ALA A 378 17.56 -37.92 23.31
CA ALA A 378 16.99 -39.05 24.06
C ALA A 378 17.36 -38.94 25.55
N GLU A 379 18.64 -38.70 25.86
CA GLU A 379 19.09 -38.52 27.25
C GLU A 379 18.36 -37.37 27.96
N ALA A 380 18.11 -36.26 27.27
CA ALA A 380 17.42 -35.09 27.84
C ALA A 380 15.94 -35.34 28.19
N VAL A 381 15.25 -36.23 27.48
CA VAL A 381 13.83 -36.56 27.76
C VAL A 381 13.64 -37.80 28.66
N SER A 382 14.73 -38.51 28.99
CA SER A 382 14.70 -39.75 29.79
C SER A 382 14.06 -39.63 31.17
#